data_AF-A0A6J8DQE7-F1
#
_entry.id   AF-A0A6J8DQE7-F1
#
_cell.length_a   1.000
_cell.length_b   1.000
_cell.length_c   1.000
_cell.angle_alpha   90.00
_cell.angle_beta   90.00
_cell.angle_gamma   90.00
#
_symmetry.space_group_name_H-M   'P 1'
#
loop_
_entity.id
_entity.type
_entity.pdbx_description
1 polymer ?
#
loop_
_entity_poly.entity_id
_entity_poly.type
_entity_poly.pdbx_seq_one_letter_code
_entity_poly.pdbx_strand_id
1 'polypeptide(L)'
;MRSSFATSFISVRVIMCIFIVIGIIRIGHYRIIIQSIVNKFKFPAQITLSNTETTYKHELSYTSAIAANDEKKVTKIFSLLWYTKPFWIPAYMFNYKFRNCAFKYCKLSTDIAYLNSSDAVLFHHTEMNSVDIPNKAKHQTWIFMSDESNVHTMKYFMHGSWKNEFDWTYSYRSDSDIYLPFGKFARRSLPAVKNYSSIYRKKNKSIAWVVSNCNALLHETNT
;
A
#
# COMPACT_ATOMS: atom_id res chain seq x y z
N MET A 1 -34.09 4.34 69.44
CA MET A 1 -34.85 4.50 68.17
C MET A 1 -33.86 4.68 67.02
N ARG A 2 -33.89 3.75 66.07
CA ARG A 2 -33.04 3.65 64.87
C ARG A 2 -33.69 4.45 63.72
N SER A 3 -33.02 5.45 63.17
CA SER A 3 -33.31 5.96 61.81
C SER A 3 -32.25 6.98 61.32
N SER A 4 -31.11 6.53 60.77
CA SER A 4 -30.27 7.42 59.94
C SER A 4 -29.24 6.66 59.09
N PHE A 5 -29.66 5.67 58.31
CA PHE A 5 -28.77 4.99 57.35
C PHE A 5 -29.38 4.73 55.97
N ALA A 6 -30.66 5.08 55.74
CA ALA A 6 -31.38 4.74 54.51
C ALA A 6 -31.32 5.82 53.41
N THR A 7 -30.98 7.08 53.73
CA THR A 7 -31.02 8.21 52.78
C THR A 7 -29.76 8.35 51.92
N SER A 8 -28.64 7.73 52.30
CA SER A 8 -27.37 7.80 51.56
C SER A 8 -27.32 6.87 50.34
N PHE A 9 -27.92 5.67 50.44
CA PHE A 9 -27.88 4.66 49.36
C PHE A 9 -28.80 4.98 48.17
N ILE A 10 -29.90 5.70 48.39
CA ILE A 10 -30.82 6.09 47.32
C ILE A 10 -30.16 7.12 46.40
N SER A 11 -29.41 8.07 46.96
CA SER A 11 -28.69 9.10 46.21
C SER A 11 -27.61 8.51 45.28
N VAL A 12 -26.81 7.56 45.77
CA VAL A 12 -25.75 6.92 44.97
C VAL A 12 -26.32 6.07 43.84
N ARG A 13 -27.45 5.37 44.06
CA ARG A 13 -28.11 4.57 43.02
C ARG A 13 -28.72 5.44 41.93
N VAL A 14 -29.31 6.58 42.28
CA VAL A 14 -29.85 7.55 41.31
C VAL A 14 -28.71 8.15 40.46
N ILE A 15 -27.59 8.53 41.09
CA ILE A 15 -26.42 9.07 40.38
C ILE A 15 -25.81 8.03 39.43
N MET A 16 -25.66 6.77 39.85
CA MET A 16 -25.21 5.67 38.99
C MET A 16 -26.15 5.45 37.78
N CYS A 17 -27.47 5.49 38.00
CA CYS A 17 -28.44 5.39 36.91
C CYS A 17 -28.30 6.55 35.90
N ILE A 18 -28.07 7.78 36.37
CA ILE A 18 -27.86 8.94 35.50
C ILE A 18 -26.59 8.77 34.64
N PHE A 19 -25.48 8.32 35.22
CA PHE A 19 -24.24 8.07 34.47
C PHE A 19 -24.38 6.94 33.44
N ILE A 20 -25.11 5.85 33.79
CA ILE A 20 -25.39 4.75 32.85
C ILE A 20 -26.25 5.27 31.69
N VAL A 21 -27.30 6.05 31.96
CA VAL A 21 -28.17 6.63 30.93
C VAL A 21 -27.40 7.60 30.03
N ILE A 22 -26.56 8.48 30.59
CA ILE A 22 -25.70 9.37 29.80
C ILE A 22 -24.69 8.56 28.96
N GLY A 23 -24.13 7.48 29.51
CA GLY A 23 -23.25 6.57 28.79
C GLY A 23 -23.93 5.90 27.59
N ILE A 24 -25.15 5.38 27.78
CA ILE A 24 -25.95 4.77 26.71
C ILE A 24 -26.29 5.80 25.63
N ILE A 25 -26.67 7.02 26.01
CA ILE A 25 -26.95 8.11 25.05
C ILE A 25 -25.70 8.48 24.27
N ARG A 26 -24.53 8.58 24.92
CA ARG A 26 -23.24 8.88 24.27
C ARG A 26 -22.80 7.78 23.31
N ILE A 27 -22.97 6.50 23.68
CA ILE A 27 -22.69 5.34 22.82
C ILE A 27 -23.65 5.31 21.62
N GLY A 28 -24.93 5.61 21.84
CA GLY A 28 -25.94 5.71 20.78
C GLY A 28 -25.63 6.82 19.78
N HIS A 29 -25.26 8.01 20.25
CA HIS A 29 -24.81 9.12 19.40
C HIS A 29 -23.54 8.77 18.63
N TYR A 30 -22.58 8.09 19.27
CA TYR A 30 -21.35 7.66 18.61
C TYR A 30 -21.64 6.64 17.49
N ARG A 31 -22.57 5.70 17.72
CA ARG A 31 -23.04 4.75 16.69
C ARG A 31 -23.71 5.45 15.51
N ILE A 32 -24.55 6.45 15.74
CA ILE A 32 -25.21 7.22 14.67
C ILE A 32 -24.18 8.00 13.85
N ILE A 33 -23.19 8.62 14.50
CA ILE A 33 -22.12 9.36 13.83
C ILE A 33 -21.26 8.41 12.98
N ILE A 34 -20.85 7.25 13.53
CA ILE A 34 -20.11 6.23 12.79
C ILE A 34 -20.93 5.71 11.60
N GLN A 35 -22.22 5.42 11.78
CA GLN A 35 -23.09 4.96 10.68
C GLN A 35 -23.25 6.04 9.59
N SER A 36 -23.33 7.32 9.97
CA SER A 36 -23.38 8.45 9.02
C SER A 36 -22.07 8.62 8.25
N ILE A 37 -20.91 8.41 8.91
CA ILE A 37 -19.59 8.42 8.27
C ILE A 37 -19.46 7.23 7.30
N VAL A 38 -19.83 6.02 7.73
CA VAL A 38 -19.79 4.81 6.90
C VAL A 38 -20.74 4.91 5.71
N ASN A 39 -21.95 5.47 5.88
CA ASN A 39 -22.90 5.68 4.79
C ASN A 39 -22.47 6.79 3.81
N LYS A 40 -21.72 7.81 4.28
CA LYS A 40 -21.09 8.82 3.41
C LYS A 40 -19.91 8.23 2.63
N PHE A 41 -19.24 7.22 3.16
CA PHE A 41 -18.23 6.41 2.48
C PHE A 41 -18.83 5.16 1.82
N LYS A 42 -19.93 5.32 1.07
CA LYS A 42 -20.24 4.35 0.01
C LYS A 42 -19.23 4.51 -1.11
N PHE A 43 -18.16 3.71 -1.08
CA PHE A 43 -17.37 3.48 -2.28
C PHE A 43 -18.30 2.88 -3.35
N PRO A 44 -18.42 3.48 -4.55
CA PRO A 44 -19.15 2.83 -5.63
C PRO A 44 -18.50 1.48 -5.89
N ALA A 45 -19.29 0.42 -5.75
CA ALA A 45 -18.92 -0.89 -6.26
C ALA A 45 -18.68 -0.74 -7.77
N GLN A 46 -17.49 -1.16 -8.19
CA GLN A 46 -17.02 -1.19 -9.58
C GLN A 46 -16.82 0.18 -10.25
N ILE A 47 -15.60 0.72 -10.08
CA ILE A 47 -15.00 1.49 -11.17
C ILE A 47 -14.60 0.46 -12.23
N THR A 48 -15.42 0.32 -13.27
CA THR A 48 -14.96 -0.27 -14.53
C THR A 48 -13.77 0.57 -14.99
N LEU A 49 -12.57 -0.01 -15.01
CA LEU A 49 -11.36 0.62 -15.53
C LEU A 49 -11.50 0.83 -17.04
N SER A 50 -12.29 1.83 -17.45
CA SER A 50 -12.28 2.33 -18.82
C SER A 50 -11.25 3.46 -18.93
N ASN A 51 -10.26 3.21 -19.79
CA ASN A 51 -9.43 4.21 -20.45
C ASN A 51 -8.36 4.88 -19.56
N THR A 52 -7.46 4.07 -19.00
CA THR A 52 -6.08 4.52 -18.80
C THR A 52 -5.24 3.97 -19.96
N GLU A 53 -5.36 4.57 -21.14
CA GLU A 53 -4.70 4.04 -22.33
C GLU A 53 -3.34 4.68 -22.63
N THR A 54 -3.04 5.89 -22.17
CA THR A 54 -1.89 6.64 -22.75
C THR A 54 -0.53 6.35 -22.12
N THR A 55 -0.43 6.11 -20.82
CA THR A 55 0.87 5.79 -20.18
C THR A 55 1.24 4.31 -20.36
N TYR A 56 0.26 3.41 -20.24
CA TYR A 56 0.49 1.98 -20.52
C TYR A 56 0.79 1.73 -21.99
N LYS A 57 0.27 2.52 -22.93
CA LYS A 57 0.59 2.34 -24.36
C LYS A 57 2.08 2.51 -24.66
N HIS A 58 2.81 3.36 -23.94
CA HIS A 58 4.24 3.55 -24.21
C HIS A 58 5.07 2.34 -23.70
N GLU A 59 4.73 1.81 -22.53
CA GLU A 59 5.37 0.63 -21.93
C GLU A 59 4.92 -0.68 -22.59
N LEU A 60 3.64 -0.78 -22.98
CA LEU A 60 3.09 -1.83 -23.86
C LEU A 60 3.70 -1.78 -25.25
N SER A 61 4.00 -0.60 -25.80
CA SER A 61 4.65 -0.47 -27.11
C SER A 61 6.12 -0.90 -27.08
N TYR A 62 6.82 -0.69 -25.97
CA TYR A 62 8.19 -1.17 -25.78
C TYR A 62 8.22 -2.69 -25.61
N THR A 63 7.32 -3.23 -24.78
CA THR A 63 7.18 -4.67 -24.54
C THR A 63 6.62 -5.42 -25.75
N SER A 64 5.73 -4.83 -26.55
CA SER A 64 5.23 -5.42 -27.79
C SER A 64 6.24 -5.37 -28.93
N ALA A 65 7.12 -4.35 -28.99
CA ALA A 65 8.24 -4.31 -29.93
C ALA A 65 9.31 -5.38 -29.60
N ILE A 66 9.53 -5.67 -28.31
CA ILE A 66 10.38 -6.79 -27.87
C ILE A 66 9.72 -8.14 -28.21
N ALA A 67 8.41 -8.28 -27.97
CA ALA A 67 7.68 -9.51 -28.25
C ALA A 67 7.50 -9.81 -29.75
N ALA A 68 7.45 -8.78 -30.60
CA ALA A 68 7.30 -8.93 -32.05
C ALA A 68 8.60 -9.36 -32.75
N ASN A 69 9.75 -9.17 -32.13
CA ASN A 69 11.06 -9.52 -32.70
C ASN A 69 11.53 -10.94 -32.35
N ASP A 70 10.75 -11.69 -31.56
CA ASP A 70 11.17 -12.99 -31.02
C ASP A 70 10.21 -14.12 -31.42
N GLU A 71 9.99 -14.28 -32.73
CA GLU A 71 9.37 -15.48 -33.31
C GLU A 71 10.25 -16.75 -33.19
N LYS A 72 11.22 -16.79 -32.26
CA LYS A 72 11.94 -18.00 -31.87
C LYS A 72 11.47 -18.52 -30.52
N LYS A 73 10.36 -19.26 -30.57
CA LYS A 73 10.01 -20.47 -29.80
C LYS A 73 10.91 -20.80 -28.58
N VAL A 74 10.77 -20.03 -27.51
CA VAL A 74 11.05 -20.48 -26.13
C VAL A 74 9.99 -19.89 -25.21
N THR A 75 8.92 -20.65 -24.92
CA THR A 75 7.94 -20.25 -23.89
C THR A 75 8.48 -20.60 -22.50
N LYS A 76 9.60 -20.01 -22.10
CA LYS A 76 10.09 -20.12 -20.72
C LYS A 76 9.07 -19.41 -19.83
N ILE A 77 8.55 -20.12 -18.82
CA ILE A 77 7.73 -19.51 -17.78
C ILE A 77 8.70 -18.90 -16.77
N PHE A 78 8.65 -17.58 -16.58
CA PHE A 78 9.44 -16.90 -15.57
C PHE A 78 8.82 -17.10 -14.19
N SER A 79 9.62 -17.54 -13.22
CA SER A 79 9.20 -17.75 -11.83
C SER A 79 9.68 -16.61 -10.93
N LEU A 80 8.74 -15.99 -10.22
CA LEU A 80 9.00 -14.96 -9.22
C LEU A 80 8.60 -15.48 -7.85
N LEU A 81 9.52 -15.48 -6.89
CA LEU A 81 9.24 -15.77 -5.49
C LEU A 81 9.17 -14.48 -4.70
N TRP A 82 8.08 -14.23 -3.99
CA TRP A 82 8.04 -13.19 -2.96
C TRP A 82 8.44 -13.81 -1.62
N TYR A 83 9.73 -13.71 -1.29
CA TYR A 83 10.35 -14.41 -0.17
C TYR A 83 9.92 -13.83 1.19
N THR A 84 10.04 -12.51 1.34
CA THR A 84 9.64 -11.80 2.57
C THR A 84 8.27 -11.13 2.42
N LYS A 85 7.26 -11.88 1.97
CA LYS A 85 5.89 -11.37 1.79
C LYS A 85 5.33 -10.85 3.13
N PRO A 86 4.95 -9.56 3.24
CA PRO A 86 4.43 -9.02 4.49
C PRO A 86 3.13 -9.69 4.94
N PHE A 87 2.93 -9.83 6.25
CA PHE A 87 1.75 -10.53 6.79
C PHE A 87 0.43 -9.86 6.40
N TRP A 88 0.41 -8.53 6.24
CA TRP A 88 -0.80 -7.76 5.90
C TRP A 88 -1.22 -7.90 4.44
N ILE A 89 -0.37 -8.46 3.57
CA ILE A 89 -0.76 -8.74 2.19
C ILE A 89 -1.46 -10.11 2.12
N PRO A 90 -2.76 -10.15 1.80
CA PRO A 90 -3.51 -11.40 1.80
C PRO A 90 -3.08 -12.33 0.66
N ALA A 91 -3.03 -13.63 0.91
CA ALA A 91 -2.63 -14.64 -0.08
C ALA A 91 -3.47 -14.61 -1.37
N TYR A 92 -4.76 -14.27 -1.27
CA TYR A 92 -5.67 -14.25 -2.42
C TYR A 92 -5.28 -13.19 -3.47
N MET A 93 -4.53 -12.15 -3.10
CA MET A 93 -4.03 -11.13 -4.03
C MET A 93 -3.06 -11.73 -5.06
N PHE A 94 -2.48 -12.89 -4.76
CA PHE A 94 -1.50 -13.61 -5.58
C PHE A 94 -2.08 -14.75 -6.41
N ASN A 95 -3.38 -15.02 -6.29
CA ASN A 95 -4.09 -15.93 -7.19
C ASN A 95 -4.39 -15.30 -8.56
N TYR A 96 -3.84 -14.10 -8.83
CA TYR A 96 -4.04 -13.39 -10.07
C TYR A 96 -3.35 -14.13 -11.21
N LYS A 97 -4.13 -14.56 -12.20
CA LYS A 97 -3.58 -15.13 -13.42
C LYS A 97 -3.19 -14.00 -14.34
N PHE A 98 -1.90 -13.87 -14.67
CA PHE A 98 -1.35 -12.90 -15.63
C PHE A 98 -1.83 -13.07 -17.09
N ARG A 99 -2.92 -13.82 -17.32
CA ARG A 99 -3.47 -14.12 -18.66
C ARG A 99 -3.86 -12.87 -19.44
N ASN A 100 -4.27 -11.81 -18.74
CA ASN A 100 -4.65 -10.52 -19.31
C ASN A 100 -3.51 -9.48 -19.27
N CYS A 101 -2.31 -9.87 -18.85
CA CYS A 101 -1.13 -9.01 -18.86
C CYS A 101 -0.37 -9.16 -20.18
N ALA A 102 0.43 -8.15 -20.54
CA ALA A 102 1.35 -8.23 -21.68
C ALA A 102 2.31 -9.43 -21.53
N PHE A 103 2.79 -9.65 -20.31
CA PHE A 103 3.60 -10.80 -19.92
C PHE A 103 2.71 -11.91 -19.36
N LYS A 104 2.39 -12.89 -20.20
CA LYS A 104 1.49 -14.00 -19.86
C LYS A 104 2.20 -15.18 -19.19
N TYR A 105 3.52 -15.27 -19.34
CA TYR A 105 4.35 -16.40 -18.92
C TYR A 105 5.11 -16.09 -17.62
N CYS A 106 4.37 -15.71 -16.57
CA CYS A 106 4.91 -15.47 -15.24
C CYS A 106 4.16 -16.29 -14.20
N LYS A 107 4.90 -16.87 -13.24
CA LYS A 107 4.35 -17.55 -12.06
C LYS A 107 4.88 -16.84 -10.81
N LEU A 108 3.98 -16.24 -10.05
CA LEU A 108 4.27 -15.69 -8.74
C LEU A 108 3.98 -16.73 -7.66
N SER A 109 4.93 -16.93 -6.74
CA SER A 109 4.79 -17.80 -5.57
C SER A 109 5.19 -17.04 -4.31
N THR A 110 4.65 -17.47 -3.17
CA THR A 110 5.10 -17.05 -1.82
C THR A 110 5.61 -18.25 -1.02
N ASP A 111 5.69 -19.43 -1.65
CA ASP A 111 6.19 -20.65 -1.05
C ASP A 111 7.71 -20.68 -1.17
N ILE A 112 8.39 -20.57 -0.03
CA ILE A 112 9.85 -20.50 0.09
C ILE A 112 10.56 -21.74 -0.47
N ALA A 113 9.86 -22.88 -0.62
CA ALA A 113 10.41 -24.07 -1.25
C ALA A 113 10.85 -23.83 -2.70
N TYR A 114 10.29 -22.80 -3.36
CA TYR A 114 10.66 -22.42 -4.72
C TYR A 114 11.90 -21.55 -4.82
N LEU A 115 12.56 -21.21 -3.70
CA LEU A 115 13.71 -20.31 -3.70
C LEU A 115 14.76 -20.68 -4.74
N ASN A 116 15.27 -21.91 -4.76
CA ASN A 116 16.35 -22.32 -5.68
C ASN A 116 15.91 -22.48 -7.15
N SER A 117 14.59 -22.46 -7.42
CA SER A 117 14.01 -22.67 -8.76
C SER A 117 13.35 -21.42 -9.33
N SER A 118 13.41 -20.31 -8.60
CA SER A 118 12.81 -19.04 -9.02
C SER A 118 13.81 -18.22 -9.82
N ASP A 119 13.42 -17.70 -10.98
CA ASP A 119 14.28 -16.82 -11.79
C ASP A 119 14.55 -15.48 -11.07
N ALA A 120 13.59 -14.99 -10.29
CA ALA A 120 13.74 -13.79 -9.48
C ALA A 120 13.15 -13.98 -8.07
N VAL A 121 13.72 -13.26 -7.10
CA VAL A 121 13.31 -13.31 -5.70
C VAL A 121 13.10 -11.89 -5.18
N LEU A 122 11.90 -11.61 -4.72
CA LEU A 122 11.47 -10.32 -4.21
C LEU A 122 11.51 -10.30 -2.68
N PHE A 123 12.20 -9.30 -2.14
CA PHE A 123 12.36 -9.10 -0.71
C PHE A 123 11.73 -7.77 -0.30
N HIS A 124 10.56 -7.82 0.34
CA HIS A 124 9.97 -6.64 0.96
C HIS A 124 10.69 -6.31 2.27
N HIS A 125 11.06 -5.05 2.43
CA HIS A 125 11.92 -4.58 3.53
C HIS A 125 11.43 -4.97 4.94
N THR A 126 10.13 -4.88 5.23
CA THR A 126 9.62 -5.02 6.61
C THR A 126 9.93 -6.36 7.28
N GLU A 127 9.97 -7.46 6.53
CA GLU A 127 10.15 -8.81 7.06
C GLU A 127 11.59 -9.33 6.88
N MET A 128 12.51 -8.54 6.29
CA MET A 128 13.89 -8.97 6.03
C MET A 128 14.72 -9.21 7.28
N ASN A 129 14.43 -8.51 8.38
CA ASN A 129 15.13 -8.71 9.65
C ASN A 129 14.63 -9.96 10.41
N SER A 130 13.52 -10.55 9.96
CA SER A 130 12.93 -11.73 10.57
C SER A 130 13.43 -13.03 9.94
N VAL A 131 14.32 -12.95 8.94
CA VAL A 131 14.80 -14.10 8.18
C VAL A 131 16.32 -14.03 7.99
N ASP A 132 16.97 -15.19 8.05
CA ASP A 132 18.36 -15.31 7.65
C ASP A 132 18.50 -15.16 6.14
N ILE A 133 19.68 -14.73 5.70
CA ILE A 133 19.96 -14.56 4.29
C ILE A 133 20.11 -15.93 3.64
N PRO A 134 19.26 -16.26 2.65
CA PRO A 134 19.38 -17.52 1.97
C PRO A 134 20.56 -17.52 0.99
N ASN A 135 20.97 -18.70 0.52
CA ASN A 135 21.97 -18.79 -0.53
C ASN A 135 21.38 -18.34 -1.87
N LYS A 136 21.94 -17.27 -2.46
CA LYS A 136 21.57 -16.77 -3.79
C LYS A 136 22.10 -17.71 -4.88
N ALA A 137 21.21 -18.33 -5.66
CA ALA A 137 21.65 -19.11 -6.82
C ALA A 137 22.11 -18.18 -7.96
N LYS A 138 23.16 -18.58 -8.68
CA LYS A 138 23.85 -17.73 -9.69
C LYS A 138 22.96 -17.20 -10.81
N HIS A 139 21.84 -17.86 -11.09
CA HIS A 139 20.92 -17.50 -12.16
C HIS A 139 19.82 -16.53 -11.70
N GLN A 140 19.75 -16.24 -10.40
CA GLN A 140 18.64 -15.49 -9.81
C GLN A 140 18.93 -14.00 -9.78
N THR A 141 17.89 -13.22 -10.03
CA THR A 141 17.86 -11.78 -9.75
C THR A 141 17.18 -11.53 -8.41
N TRP A 142 17.89 -10.92 -7.47
CA TRP A 142 17.33 -10.49 -6.18
C TRP A 142 16.86 -9.05 -6.26
N ILE A 143 15.61 -8.82 -5.84
CA ILE A 143 14.93 -7.54 -5.97
C ILE A 143 14.60 -7.05 -4.56
N PHE A 144 15.14 -5.90 -4.19
CA PHE A 144 14.78 -5.19 -2.96
C PHE A 144 13.49 -4.38 -3.19
N MET A 145 12.47 -4.57 -2.35
CA MET A 145 11.19 -3.87 -2.44
C MET A 145 10.97 -2.96 -1.23
N SER A 146 10.74 -1.68 -1.52
CA SER A 146 10.38 -0.68 -0.52
C SER A 146 9.36 0.34 -1.01
N ASP A 147 8.20 0.30 -0.35
CA ASP A 147 7.14 1.29 -0.48
C ASP A 147 7.19 2.32 0.67
N GLU A 148 8.38 2.53 1.26
CA GLU A 148 8.54 3.39 2.43
C GLU A 148 9.78 4.27 2.28
N SER A 149 9.77 5.44 2.94
CA SER A 149 10.93 6.34 2.87
C SER A 149 12.20 5.70 3.43
N ASN A 150 13.37 6.16 2.95
CA ASN A 150 14.68 5.70 3.40
C ASN A 150 14.86 5.76 4.93
N VAL A 151 14.27 6.77 5.59
CA VAL A 151 14.28 6.90 7.06
C VAL A 151 13.61 5.71 7.74
N HIS A 152 12.57 5.14 7.13
CA HIS A 152 11.84 3.99 7.67
C HIS A 152 12.45 2.65 7.22
N THR A 153 13.28 2.64 6.17
CA THR A 153 13.85 1.41 5.61
C THR A 153 15.33 1.19 5.90
N MET A 154 16.06 2.21 6.35
CA MET A 154 17.50 2.14 6.68
C MET A 154 17.85 0.99 7.63
N LYS A 155 17.02 0.72 8.64
CA LYS A 155 17.26 -0.37 9.61
C LYS A 155 17.29 -1.78 8.99
N TYR A 156 16.72 -1.95 7.80
CA TYR A 156 16.75 -3.22 7.06
C TYR A 156 17.96 -3.29 6.12
N PHE A 157 18.33 -2.15 5.52
CA PHE A 157 19.48 -2.04 4.62
C PHE A 157 20.83 -2.05 5.35
N MET A 158 20.89 -1.47 6.56
CA MET A 158 22.11 -1.36 7.36
C MET A 158 22.39 -2.60 8.21
N HIS A 159 21.51 -3.60 8.20
CA HIS A 159 21.87 -4.89 8.77
C HIS A 159 22.92 -5.52 7.86
N GLY A 160 24.17 -5.58 8.34
CA GLY A 160 25.36 -5.78 7.50
C GLY A 160 25.30 -7.01 6.59
N SER A 161 24.52 -8.01 6.96
CA SER A 161 24.31 -9.22 6.16
C SER A 161 23.67 -8.92 4.79
N TRP A 162 22.70 -8.00 4.71
CA TRP A 162 21.93 -7.75 3.47
C TRP A 162 22.61 -6.74 2.51
N LYS A 163 23.74 -6.19 2.94
CA LYS A 163 24.44 -5.13 2.21
C LYS A 163 24.99 -5.69 0.90
N ASN A 164 24.62 -5.05 -0.22
CA ASN A 164 25.07 -5.39 -1.58
C ASN A 164 24.57 -6.75 -2.13
N GLU A 165 23.51 -7.33 -1.56
CA GLU A 165 22.98 -8.62 -2.03
C GLU A 165 21.97 -8.49 -3.21
N PHE A 166 21.40 -7.30 -3.39
CA PHE A 166 20.33 -7.04 -4.36
C PHE A 166 20.88 -6.56 -5.70
N ASP A 167 20.30 -7.09 -6.79
CA ASP A 167 20.63 -6.66 -8.15
C ASP A 167 19.75 -5.49 -8.56
N TRP A 168 18.46 -5.52 -8.20
CA TRP A 168 17.46 -4.53 -8.58
C TRP A 168 16.74 -3.94 -7.37
N THR A 169 16.27 -2.72 -7.55
CA THR A 169 15.45 -1.97 -6.62
C THR A 169 14.04 -1.77 -7.16
N TYR A 170 13.06 -2.01 -6.31
CA TYR A 170 11.65 -1.72 -6.53
C TYR A 170 11.24 -0.65 -5.51
N SER A 171 10.82 0.52 -5.99
CA SER A 171 10.37 1.60 -5.09
C SER A 171 9.52 2.66 -5.80
N TYR A 172 8.96 3.56 -4.99
CA TYR A 172 8.29 4.78 -5.44
C TYR A 172 9.24 5.86 -5.96
N ARG A 173 10.56 5.68 -5.82
CA ARG A 173 11.55 6.64 -6.33
C ARG A 173 11.74 6.45 -7.83
N SER A 174 11.79 7.55 -8.58
CA SER A 174 11.92 7.49 -10.05
C SER A 174 13.28 6.95 -10.55
N ASP A 175 14.26 6.82 -9.67
CA ASP A 175 15.59 6.29 -9.96
C ASP A 175 15.77 4.80 -9.59
N SER A 176 14.71 4.10 -9.19
CA SER A 176 14.77 2.66 -8.95
C SER A 176 14.66 1.86 -10.27
N ASP A 177 15.27 0.67 -10.30
CA ASP A 177 15.22 -0.23 -11.47
C ASP A 177 13.79 -0.60 -11.88
N ILE A 178 12.91 -0.77 -10.88
CA ILE A 178 11.47 -0.99 -11.04
C ILE A 178 10.72 0.13 -10.33
N TYR A 179 10.27 1.13 -11.10
CA TYR A 179 9.54 2.27 -10.59
C TYR A 179 8.05 1.95 -10.38
N LEU A 180 7.58 1.97 -9.12
CA LEU A 180 6.15 1.90 -8.80
C LEU A 180 5.73 3.03 -7.85
N PRO A 181 5.20 4.15 -8.37
CA PRO A 181 4.70 5.21 -7.52
C PRO A 181 3.41 4.81 -6.79
N PHE A 182 3.19 5.35 -5.59
CA PHE A 182 1.95 5.15 -4.80
C PHE A 182 0.66 5.49 -5.56
N GLY A 183 0.76 6.34 -6.58
CA GLY A 183 -0.34 6.69 -7.44
C GLY A 183 0.13 7.49 -8.63
N LYS A 184 -0.78 7.67 -9.58
CA LYS A 184 -0.57 8.52 -10.75
C LYS A 184 -1.68 9.55 -10.85
N PHE A 185 -1.32 10.76 -11.24
CA PHE A 185 -2.31 11.75 -11.64
C PHE A 185 -2.79 11.41 -13.05
N ALA A 186 -4.09 11.19 -13.19
CA ALA A 186 -4.73 10.97 -14.48
C ALA A 186 -5.65 12.15 -14.82
N ARG A 187 -5.70 12.50 -16.10
CA ARG A 187 -6.66 13.50 -16.58
C ARG A 187 -8.07 12.94 -16.41
N ARG A 188 -8.98 13.76 -15.88
CA ARG A 188 -10.39 13.40 -15.77
C ARG A 188 -11.00 13.29 -17.16
N SER A 189 -11.85 12.29 -17.38
CA SER A 189 -12.63 12.15 -18.61
C SER A 189 -13.64 13.29 -18.78
N LEU A 190 -14.19 13.77 -17.66
CA LEU A 190 -15.11 14.90 -17.61
C LEU A 190 -14.51 16.07 -16.82
N PRO A 191 -14.83 17.32 -17.21
CA PRO A 191 -14.44 18.50 -16.45
C PRO A 191 -14.90 18.40 -14.98
N ALA A 192 -14.14 19.02 -14.09
CA ALA A 192 -14.56 19.13 -12.70
C ALA A 192 -15.83 20.00 -12.59
N VAL A 193 -16.84 19.51 -11.88
CA VAL A 193 -18.08 20.28 -11.60
C VAL A 193 -17.77 21.57 -10.85
N LYS A 194 -16.75 21.56 -9.99
CA LYS A 194 -16.25 22.74 -9.29
C LYS A 194 -15.15 23.41 -10.09
N ASN A 195 -15.21 24.73 -10.20
CA ASN A 195 -14.14 25.55 -10.78
C ASN A 195 -12.98 25.67 -9.79
N TYR A 196 -12.10 24.67 -9.75
CA TYR A 196 -10.93 24.67 -8.87
C TYR A 196 -9.95 25.80 -9.19
N SER A 197 -9.88 26.26 -10.44
CA SER A 197 -9.04 27.39 -10.85
C SER A 197 -9.47 28.70 -10.19
N SER A 198 -10.78 28.98 -10.09
CA SER A 198 -11.27 30.18 -9.41
C SER A 198 -11.09 30.12 -7.89
N ILE A 199 -11.18 28.93 -7.29
CA ILE A 199 -10.88 28.71 -5.88
C ILE A 199 -9.39 28.92 -5.62
N TYR A 200 -8.52 28.36 -6.45
CA TYR A 200 -7.07 28.48 -6.33
C TYR A 200 -6.62 29.95 -6.44
N ARG A 201 -7.16 30.71 -7.41
CA ARG A 201 -6.87 32.15 -7.57
C ARG A 201 -7.24 33.01 -6.36
N LYS A 202 -8.22 32.58 -5.55
CA LYS A 202 -8.63 33.30 -4.32
C LYS A 202 -7.77 32.95 -3.11
N LYS A 203 -6.96 31.90 -3.18
CA LYS A 203 -6.07 31.53 -2.08
C LYS A 203 -4.82 32.40 -2.10
N ASN A 204 -4.47 32.94 -0.94
CA ASN A 204 -3.24 33.71 -0.72
C ASN A 204 -2.07 32.83 -0.20
N LYS A 205 -2.29 31.51 -0.07
CA LYS A 205 -1.30 30.52 0.37
C LYS A 205 -1.37 29.31 -0.56
N SER A 206 -0.21 28.78 -0.97
CA SER A 206 -0.11 27.85 -2.11
C SER A 206 0.24 26.40 -1.77
N ILE A 207 0.22 26.00 -0.50
CA ILE A 207 0.68 24.64 -0.12
C ILE A 207 -0.52 23.71 0.03
N ALA A 208 -0.49 22.62 -0.73
CA ALA A 208 -1.30 21.43 -0.50
C ALA A 208 -0.34 20.26 -0.33
N TRP A 209 -0.38 19.60 0.82
CA TRP A 209 0.46 18.45 1.13
C TRP A 209 -0.43 17.23 1.33
N VAL A 210 -0.16 16.18 0.58
CA VAL A 210 -0.76 14.86 0.77
C VAL A 210 0.24 14.03 1.55
N VAL A 211 -0.12 13.65 2.78
CA VAL A 211 0.78 12.90 3.66
C VAL A 211 0.01 11.83 4.42
N SER A 212 0.64 10.67 4.60
CA SER A 212 0.17 9.59 5.46
C SER A 212 0.71 9.72 6.90
N ASN A 213 1.83 10.43 7.08
CA ASN A 213 2.49 10.69 8.36
C ASN A 213 2.73 12.21 8.57
N CYS A 214 1.98 12.83 9.47
CA CYS A 214 2.07 14.27 9.75
C CYS A 214 3.38 14.71 10.44
N ASN A 215 4.19 13.77 10.93
CA ASN A 215 5.47 14.05 11.61
C ASN A 215 6.68 13.84 10.69
N ALA A 216 6.47 13.67 9.38
CA ALA A 216 7.57 13.55 8.44
C ALA A 216 8.36 14.86 8.40
N LEU A 217 9.65 14.79 8.75
CA LEU A 217 10.57 15.91 8.57
C LEU A 217 10.79 16.13 7.08
N LEU A 218 10.53 17.35 6.60
CA LEU A 218 10.96 17.74 5.27
C LEU A 218 12.49 17.80 5.29
N HIS A 219 13.14 16.87 4.60
CA HIS A 219 14.54 17.05 4.23
C HIS A 219 14.57 18.14 3.17
N GLU A 220 14.73 19.39 3.59
CA GLU A 220 15.18 20.45 2.69
C GLU A 220 16.58 20.07 2.22
N THR A 221 16.66 19.63 0.96
CA THR A 221 17.94 19.55 0.27
C THR A 221 18.33 20.98 -0.02
N ASN A 222 19.18 21.55 0.85
CA ASN A 222 19.95 22.74 0.52
C ASN A 222 20.77 22.40 -0.73
N THR A 223 20.26 22.84 -1.88
CA THR A 223 20.96 22.86 -3.16
C THR A 223 21.39 24.28 -3.45
#